data_AF-D3LAW4-F1
#
_entry.id   AF-D3LAW4-F1
#
_cell.length_a   1.000
_cell.length_b   1.000
_cell.length_c   1.000
_cell.angle_alpha   90.00
_cell.angle_beta   90.00
_cell.angle_gamma   90.00
#
_symmetry.space_group_name_H-M   'P 1'
#
loop_
_entity.id
_entity.type
_entity.pdbx_description
1 polymer ?
#
loop_
_entity_poly.entity_id
_entity_poly.type
_entity_poly.pdbx_seq_one_letter_code
_entity_poly.pdbx_strand_id
1 'polypeptide(L)'
;MKKIIVLITCFFGFFLLPIVVVHADSISSGSGILIDGKFDDWSGKPMTDFYEEGTNGNVTYKLSMLSDDQYLYLYVNMIPYGGHQSGLQTAGYVITIGNKKYDISFLNVPGNLSAGQTASFSAGVWDETSYTYKTNGVGYVNAYSETFPADTSLYRKGTYTNSVAEVKIPITDFNLSTISGQSITLANSNLGYQHITIEGTSTGPYIIVGIGFLLALFGFFGITYKKKNNHEKIGFH
;
A
#
# COMPACT_ATOMS: atom_id res chain seq x y z
N MET A 1 40.39 4.64 48.90
CA MET A 1 40.72 3.27 48.47
C MET A 1 40.11 3.05 47.09
N LYS A 2 40.64 2.09 46.34
CA LYS A 2 40.77 2.08 44.87
C LYS A 2 39.45 1.91 44.11
N LYS A 3 39.35 2.61 42.97
CA LYS A 3 38.33 2.45 41.93
C LYS A 3 38.53 1.09 41.24
N ILE A 4 37.45 0.35 40.99
CA ILE A 4 37.47 -0.84 40.11
C ILE A 4 36.56 -0.53 38.92
N ILE A 5 37.19 -0.23 37.80
CA ILE A 5 36.62 -0.21 36.47
C ILE A 5 36.82 -1.64 35.94
N VAL A 6 35.74 -2.35 35.64
CA VAL A 6 35.82 -3.63 34.94
C VAL A 6 35.78 -3.33 33.44
N LEU A 7 36.94 -3.47 32.81
CA LEU A 7 37.14 -3.39 31.38
C LEU A 7 36.92 -4.80 30.80
N ILE A 8 35.82 -5.01 30.07
CA ILE A 8 35.64 -6.23 29.27
C ILE A 8 36.08 -5.89 27.83
N THR A 9 37.32 -6.25 27.52
CA THR A 9 37.88 -6.18 26.17
C THR A 9 37.66 -7.52 25.49
N CYS A 10 36.62 -7.62 24.66
CA CYS A 10 36.50 -8.71 23.69
C CYS A 10 37.11 -8.25 22.37
N PHE A 11 38.39 -8.53 22.19
CA PHE A 11 39.09 -8.45 20.90
C PHE A 11 39.40 -9.90 20.50
N PHE A 12 38.89 -10.36 19.35
CA PHE A 12 39.58 -11.24 18.38
C PHE A 12 38.58 -11.79 17.35
N GLY A 13 38.88 -11.58 16.06
CA GLY A 13 38.22 -12.32 14.98
C GLY A 13 37.92 -11.51 13.71
N PHE A 14 38.89 -10.73 13.23
CA PHE A 14 38.81 -10.02 11.95
C PHE A 14 38.96 -11.05 10.81
N PHE A 15 37.83 -11.56 10.28
CA PHE A 15 37.83 -12.37 9.07
C PHE A 15 37.73 -11.43 7.87
N LEU A 16 38.89 -11.10 7.27
CA LEU A 16 38.98 -10.39 5.99
C LEU A 16 38.63 -11.38 4.87
N LEU A 17 37.35 -11.43 4.49
CA LEU A 17 36.97 -11.90 3.16
C LEU A 17 37.14 -10.74 2.17
N PRO A 18 37.61 -10.98 0.93
CA PRO A 18 37.61 -9.94 -0.09
C PRO A 18 36.16 -9.51 -0.32
N ILE A 19 35.87 -8.24 -0.05
CA ILE A 19 34.62 -7.60 -0.46
C ILE A 19 34.67 -7.54 -1.98
N VAL A 20 33.96 -8.44 -2.64
CA VAL A 20 33.61 -8.25 -4.04
C VAL A 20 32.61 -7.10 -4.06
N VAL A 21 33.07 -5.91 -4.47
CA VAL A 21 32.15 -4.84 -4.85
C VAL A 21 31.54 -5.25 -6.18
N VAL A 22 30.36 -5.86 -6.12
CA VAL A 22 29.50 -6.03 -7.28
C VAL A 22 28.95 -4.63 -7.61
N HIS A 23 29.41 -4.05 -8.71
CA HIS A 23 28.70 -2.93 -9.32
C HIS A 23 27.47 -3.50 -10.01
N ALA A 24 26.33 -3.49 -9.32
CA ALA A 24 25.05 -3.65 -9.98
C ALA A 24 24.71 -2.31 -10.63
N ASP A 25 24.82 -2.25 -11.95
CA ASP A 25 24.30 -1.13 -12.73
C ASP A 25 22.79 -1.33 -12.91
N SER A 26 22.04 -0.89 -11.92
CA SER A 26 20.62 -0.56 -12.02
C SER A 26 20.32 0.40 -10.87
N ILE A 27 19.87 1.61 -11.21
CA ILE A 27 19.44 2.60 -10.21
C ILE A 27 18.24 1.99 -9.48
N SER A 28 18.48 1.36 -8.33
CA SER A 28 17.46 1.05 -7.35
C SER A 28 17.11 2.36 -6.65
N SER A 29 16.09 3.04 -7.13
CA SER A 29 15.44 4.08 -6.34
C SER A 29 14.91 3.43 -5.05
N GLY A 30 14.98 4.17 -3.93
CA GLY A 30 15.16 3.64 -2.57
C GLY A 30 14.12 2.66 -2.00
N SER A 31 13.06 2.30 -2.72
CA SER A 31 12.07 1.28 -2.35
C SER A 31 12.44 -0.15 -2.78
N GLY A 32 13.37 -0.29 -3.74
CA GLY A 32 13.70 -1.57 -4.37
C GLY A 32 12.57 -2.14 -5.25
N ILE A 33 11.63 -1.29 -5.69
CA ILE A 33 10.50 -1.65 -6.56
C ILE A 33 10.81 -1.27 -8.01
N LEU A 34 10.65 -2.23 -8.92
CA LEU A 34 10.75 -2.08 -10.36
C LEU A 34 9.39 -2.32 -10.99
N ILE A 35 8.81 -1.28 -11.58
CA ILE A 35 7.56 -1.39 -12.34
C ILE A 35 7.87 -1.97 -13.73
N ASP A 36 7.84 -3.30 -13.85
CA ASP A 36 8.21 -4.08 -15.04
C ASP A 36 7.21 -5.20 -15.41
N GLY A 37 6.14 -5.36 -14.63
CA GLY A 37 5.08 -6.33 -14.84
C GLY A 37 5.41 -7.76 -14.41
N LYS A 38 6.51 -7.99 -13.68
CA LYS A 38 6.86 -9.30 -13.10
C LYS A 38 6.45 -9.47 -11.64
N PHE A 39 6.28 -8.37 -10.90
CA PHE A 39 5.75 -8.32 -9.53
C PHE A 39 6.56 -9.04 -8.42
N ASP A 40 7.67 -9.70 -8.74
CA ASP A 40 8.48 -10.47 -7.77
C ASP A 40 9.08 -9.58 -6.66
N ASP A 41 9.33 -8.31 -6.98
CA ASP A 41 9.87 -7.27 -6.11
C ASP A 41 8.91 -6.80 -5.01
N TRP A 42 7.61 -7.09 -5.15
CA TRP A 42 6.61 -6.87 -4.11
C TRP A 42 6.61 -7.95 -3.03
N SER A 43 7.36 -9.04 -3.24
CA SER A 43 7.51 -10.10 -2.23
C SER A 43 8.12 -9.54 -0.93
N GLY A 44 7.49 -9.85 0.19
CA GLY A 44 7.92 -9.39 1.52
C GLY A 44 7.65 -7.92 1.84
N LYS A 45 7.02 -7.15 0.93
CA LYS A 45 6.57 -5.78 1.21
C LYS A 45 5.30 -5.79 2.08
N PRO A 46 5.01 -4.71 2.83
CA PRO A 46 3.80 -4.63 3.62
C PRO A 46 2.59 -4.65 2.72
N MET A 47 1.59 -5.42 3.11
CA MET A 47 0.35 -5.56 2.38
C MET A 47 -0.80 -5.35 3.36
N THR A 48 -1.78 -4.57 2.95
CA THR A 48 -3.01 -4.33 3.70
C THR A 48 -4.14 -5.06 3.02
N ASP A 49 -4.87 -5.85 3.80
CA ASP A 49 -6.08 -6.52 3.36
C ASP A 49 -7.24 -5.53 3.34
N PHE A 50 -7.95 -5.52 2.23
CA PHE A 50 -9.13 -4.70 1.99
C PHE A 50 -10.32 -5.63 1.81
N TYR A 51 -11.46 -5.19 2.30
CA TYR A 51 -12.71 -5.94 2.25
C TYR A 51 -13.87 -4.97 2.05
N GLU A 52 -14.73 -5.32 1.10
CA GLU A 52 -15.97 -4.61 0.83
C GLU A 52 -17.00 -4.79 1.96
N GLU A 53 -17.93 -3.83 2.05
CA GLU A 53 -19.11 -4.02 2.89
C GLU A 53 -19.97 -5.17 2.35
N GLY A 54 -20.51 -5.99 3.26
CA GLY A 54 -21.32 -7.16 2.87
C GLY A 54 -20.51 -8.41 2.54
N THR A 55 -19.17 -8.37 2.60
CA THR A 55 -18.33 -9.57 2.44
C THR A 55 -18.10 -10.32 3.74
N ASN A 56 -18.76 -9.95 4.85
CA ASN A 56 -18.55 -10.53 6.19
C ASN A 56 -17.09 -10.49 6.66
N GLY A 57 -16.34 -9.45 6.26
CA GLY A 57 -14.93 -9.28 6.63
C GLY A 57 -13.95 -10.11 5.81
N ASN A 58 -14.42 -10.74 4.73
CA ASN A 58 -13.57 -11.52 3.85
C ASN A 58 -12.74 -10.61 2.95
N VAL A 59 -11.45 -10.93 2.87
CA VAL A 59 -10.49 -10.17 2.06
C VAL A 59 -10.83 -10.34 0.58
N THR A 60 -11.13 -9.23 -0.07
CA THR A 60 -11.43 -9.15 -1.50
C THR A 60 -10.32 -8.45 -2.26
N TYR A 61 -9.43 -7.73 -1.56
CA TYR A 61 -8.33 -7.02 -2.18
C TYR A 61 -7.10 -7.02 -1.28
N LYS A 62 -5.91 -6.96 -1.88
CA LYS A 62 -4.64 -6.77 -1.17
C LYS A 62 -3.86 -5.63 -1.81
N LEU A 63 -3.57 -4.60 -1.02
CA LEU A 63 -2.92 -3.38 -1.50
C LEU A 63 -1.60 -3.13 -0.77
N SER A 64 -0.66 -2.50 -1.47
CA SER A 64 0.55 -1.92 -0.86
C SER A 64 0.74 -0.49 -1.37
N MET A 65 1.32 0.35 -0.52
CA MET A 65 1.79 1.67 -0.90
C MET A 65 3.19 1.88 -0.31
N LEU A 66 4.12 2.28 -1.16
CA LEU A 66 5.51 2.57 -0.82
C LEU A 66 5.93 3.88 -1.47
N SER A 67 7.02 4.48 -0.99
CA SER A 67 7.54 5.70 -1.59
C SER A 67 9.03 5.87 -1.41
N ASP A 68 9.66 6.59 -2.33
CA ASP A 68 11.01 7.13 -2.19
C ASP A 68 11.03 8.63 -2.53
N ASP A 69 12.21 9.21 -2.75
CA ASP A 69 12.33 10.65 -3.02
C ASP A 69 11.82 11.06 -4.41
N GLN A 70 11.50 10.11 -5.30
CA GLN A 70 11.13 10.37 -6.68
C GLN A 70 9.71 9.90 -7.01
N TYR A 71 9.29 8.78 -6.42
CA TYR A 71 8.06 8.10 -6.81
C TYR A 71 7.24 7.63 -5.62
N LEU A 72 5.93 7.60 -5.84
CA LEU A 72 4.99 6.79 -5.09
C LEU A 72 4.73 5.50 -5.87
N TYR A 73 4.72 4.37 -5.17
CA TYR A 73 4.47 3.05 -5.71
C TYR A 73 3.18 2.47 -5.13
N LEU A 74 2.36 1.88 -5.99
CA LEU A 74 1.14 1.18 -5.61
C LEU A 74 1.17 -0.25 -6.12
N TYR A 75 0.69 -1.17 -5.30
CA TYR A 75 0.34 -2.54 -5.69
C TYR A 75 -1.12 -2.78 -5.37
N VAL A 76 -1.85 -3.38 -6.30
CA VAL A 76 -3.26 -3.73 -6.15
C VAL A 76 -3.47 -5.14 -6.68
N ASN A 77 -3.86 -6.05 -5.79
CA ASN A 77 -4.29 -7.39 -6.17
C ASN A 77 -5.79 -7.53 -5.94
N MET A 78 -6.52 -7.82 -7.02
CA MET A 78 -7.94 -8.12 -7.01
C MET A 78 -8.13 -9.60 -6.70
N ILE A 79 -8.67 -9.92 -5.52
CA ILE A 79 -8.90 -11.30 -5.09
C ILE A 79 -10.36 -11.65 -5.44
N PRO A 80 -10.62 -12.85 -5.99
CA PRO A 80 -11.98 -13.27 -6.31
C PRO A 80 -12.80 -13.39 -5.02
N TYR A 81 -14.10 -13.09 -5.05
CA TYR A 81 -15.01 -13.33 -3.92
C TYR A 81 -16.39 -13.73 -4.44
N GLY A 82 -17.09 -14.63 -3.71
CA GLY A 82 -18.42 -15.08 -4.09
C GLY A 82 -18.50 -15.89 -5.38
N GLY A 83 -17.35 -16.31 -5.93
CA GLY A 83 -17.27 -16.99 -7.22
C GLY A 83 -17.42 -16.07 -8.42
N HIS A 84 -16.95 -14.84 -8.33
CA HIS A 84 -16.87 -13.87 -9.43
C HIS A 84 -15.41 -13.57 -9.81
N GLN A 85 -15.20 -13.23 -11.08
CA GLN A 85 -13.93 -12.71 -11.58
C GLN A 85 -13.75 -11.26 -11.14
N SER A 86 -12.56 -10.91 -10.64
CA SER A 86 -12.27 -9.55 -10.20
C SER A 86 -11.38 -8.85 -11.22
N GLY A 87 -12.00 -8.07 -12.12
CA GLY A 87 -11.30 -7.17 -13.02
C GLY A 87 -10.60 -6.05 -12.26
N LEU A 88 -9.57 -5.42 -12.86
CA LEU A 88 -8.83 -4.35 -12.20
C LEU A 88 -9.74 -3.15 -11.88
N GLN A 89 -9.77 -2.72 -10.61
CA GLN A 89 -10.37 -1.45 -10.23
C GLN A 89 -9.50 -0.31 -10.74
N THR A 90 -10.01 0.48 -11.69
CA THR A 90 -9.22 1.51 -12.38
C THR A 90 -9.33 2.91 -11.78
N ALA A 91 -10.25 3.14 -10.84
CA ALA A 91 -10.49 4.47 -10.28
C ALA A 91 -10.95 4.44 -8.81
N GLY A 92 -11.07 5.62 -8.20
CA GLY A 92 -11.53 5.80 -6.83
C GLY A 92 -10.42 5.72 -5.78
N TYR A 93 -9.15 5.66 -6.21
CA TYR A 93 -8.01 5.74 -5.30
C TYR A 93 -7.79 7.19 -4.92
N VAL A 94 -7.96 7.49 -3.63
CA VAL A 94 -7.73 8.83 -3.07
C VAL A 94 -6.45 8.77 -2.26
N ILE A 95 -5.50 9.62 -2.62
CA ILE A 95 -4.26 9.83 -1.88
C ILE A 95 -4.34 11.15 -1.15
N THR A 96 -4.05 11.13 0.16
CA THR A 96 -3.88 12.37 0.93
C THR A 96 -2.41 12.52 1.29
N ILE A 97 -1.78 13.64 0.94
CA ILE A 97 -0.42 14.00 1.34
C ILE A 97 -0.49 15.28 2.15
N GLY A 98 -0.18 15.18 3.46
CA GLY A 98 -0.40 16.30 4.37
C GLY A 98 -1.89 16.68 4.44
N ASN A 99 -2.24 17.87 3.95
CA ASN A 99 -3.62 18.37 3.90
C ASN A 99 -4.23 18.41 2.49
N LYS A 100 -3.53 17.88 1.48
CA LYS A 100 -3.97 17.88 0.08
C LYS A 100 -4.48 16.50 -0.32
N LYS A 101 -5.48 16.48 -1.20
CA LYS A 101 -6.08 15.27 -1.75
C LYS A 101 -5.88 15.17 -3.25
N TYR A 102 -5.70 13.93 -3.70
CA TYR A 102 -5.46 13.61 -5.09
C TYR A 102 -6.25 12.36 -5.49
N ASP A 103 -7.00 12.43 -6.58
CA ASP A 103 -7.64 11.27 -7.18
C ASP A 103 -6.69 10.63 -8.20
N ILE A 104 -6.53 9.30 -8.09
CA ILE A 104 -5.70 8.51 -8.99
C ILE A 104 -6.60 7.62 -9.85
N SER A 105 -6.33 7.65 -11.16
CA SER A 105 -6.99 6.81 -12.15
C SER A 105 -5.97 6.04 -12.98
N PHE A 106 -6.25 4.77 -13.24
CA PHE A 106 -5.52 3.93 -14.19
C PHE A 106 -6.18 4.05 -15.55
N LEU A 107 -5.42 4.55 -16.51
CA LEU A 107 -5.84 4.96 -17.85
C LEU A 107 -5.40 3.93 -18.88
N ASN A 108 -6.25 3.69 -19.87
CA ASN A 108 -5.95 2.79 -20.99
C ASN A 108 -5.63 1.34 -20.55
N VAL A 109 -6.20 0.90 -19.42
CA VAL A 109 -6.10 -0.50 -18.98
C VAL A 109 -6.86 -1.38 -19.98
N PRO A 110 -6.24 -2.41 -20.58
CA PRO A 110 -6.94 -3.31 -21.49
C PRO A 110 -8.03 -4.11 -20.76
N GLY A 111 -9.24 -4.13 -21.31
CA GLY A 111 -10.39 -4.75 -20.64
C GLY A 111 -10.47 -6.28 -20.71
N ASN A 112 -9.72 -6.94 -21.60
CA ASN A 112 -9.87 -8.37 -21.89
C ASN A 112 -8.53 -9.13 -21.86
N LEU A 113 -7.81 -9.06 -20.74
CA LEU A 113 -6.58 -9.84 -20.57
C LEU A 113 -6.91 -11.29 -20.19
N SER A 114 -6.32 -12.23 -20.93
CA SER A 114 -6.33 -13.65 -20.58
C SER A 114 -5.28 -13.94 -19.51
N ALA A 115 -5.48 -15.00 -18.73
CA ALA A 115 -4.53 -15.39 -17.71
C ALA A 115 -3.11 -15.60 -18.28
N GLY A 116 -2.10 -15.10 -17.58
CA GLY A 116 -0.71 -15.03 -18.00
C GLY A 116 -0.36 -13.82 -18.88
N GLN A 117 -1.34 -13.02 -19.32
CA GLN A 117 -1.07 -11.82 -20.10
C GLN A 117 -0.77 -10.62 -19.20
N THR A 118 0.28 -9.89 -19.57
CA THR A 118 0.66 -8.62 -18.95
C THR A 118 0.49 -7.49 -19.98
N ALA A 119 0.01 -6.34 -19.54
CA ALA A 119 -0.06 -5.13 -20.34
C ALA A 119 0.32 -3.89 -19.54
N SER A 120 0.94 -2.92 -20.22
CA SER A 120 1.22 -1.60 -19.65
C SER A 120 -0.01 -0.71 -19.68
N PHE A 121 -0.10 0.22 -18.73
CA PHE A 121 -1.09 1.29 -18.71
C PHE A 121 -0.46 2.57 -18.15
N SER A 122 -1.18 3.69 -18.23
CA SER A 122 -0.76 4.98 -17.64
C SER A 122 -1.57 5.29 -16.41
N ALA A 123 -1.00 6.00 -15.44
CA ALA A 123 -1.74 6.50 -14.29
C ALA A 123 -1.79 8.03 -14.33
N GLY A 124 -2.97 8.57 -13.98
CA GLY A 124 -3.20 10.00 -13.89
C GLY A 124 -3.55 10.43 -12.47
N VAL A 125 -3.12 11.64 -12.14
CA VAL A 125 -3.30 12.31 -10.84
C VAL A 125 -4.10 13.58 -11.05
N TRP A 126 -5.26 13.67 -10.41
CA TRP A 126 -6.05 14.88 -10.29
C TRP A 126 -5.80 15.52 -8.93
N ASP A 127 -5.30 16.76 -8.91
CA ASP A 127 -5.14 17.55 -7.69
C ASP A 127 -6.46 18.29 -7.38
N GLU A 128 -7.14 17.92 -6.29
CA GLU A 128 -8.42 18.52 -5.89
C GLU A 128 -8.29 20.01 -5.50
N THR A 129 -7.08 20.47 -5.15
CA THR A 129 -6.85 21.85 -4.73
C THR A 129 -6.54 22.76 -5.91
N SER A 130 -5.65 22.32 -6.80
CA SER A 130 -5.23 23.13 -7.96
C SER A 130 -6.05 22.87 -9.22
N TYR A 131 -6.93 21.86 -9.23
CA TYR A 131 -7.74 21.46 -10.40
C TYR A 131 -6.90 21.14 -11.63
N THR A 132 -5.75 20.49 -11.41
CA THR A 132 -4.81 20.09 -12.47
C THR A 132 -4.76 18.58 -12.61
N TYR A 133 -4.65 18.11 -13.86
CA TYR A 133 -4.47 16.69 -14.17
C TYR A 133 -3.09 16.42 -14.79
N LYS A 134 -2.37 15.42 -14.29
CA LYS A 134 -1.09 14.97 -14.84
C LYS A 134 -1.10 13.46 -15.05
N THR A 135 -0.45 12.98 -16.11
CA THR A 135 -0.52 11.58 -16.53
C THR A 135 0.86 10.96 -16.76
N ASN A 136 1.83 11.29 -15.91
CA ASN A 136 3.19 10.78 -16.05
C ASN A 136 3.41 9.45 -15.31
N GLY A 137 2.39 8.97 -14.60
CA GLY A 137 2.42 7.66 -13.95
C GLY A 137 2.37 6.53 -14.98
N VAL A 138 3.06 5.43 -14.67
CA VAL A 138 3.10 4.23 -15.51
C VAL A 138 2.89 3.00 -14.65
N GLY A 139 2.24 1.99 -15.22
CA GLY A 139 1.95 0.75 -14.52
C GLY A 139 1.85 -0.44 -15.44
N TYR A 140 1.83 -1.62 -14.83
CA TYR A 140 1.57 -2.89 -15.49
C TYR A 140 0.43 -3.60 -14.77
N VAL A 141 -0.42 -4.25 -15.55
CA VAL A 141 -1.45 -5.17 -15.07
C VAL A 141 -1.14 -6.56 -15.63
N ASN A 142 -1.24 -7.57 -14.79
CA ASN A 142 -1.22 -8.96 -15.19
C ASN A 142 -2.56 -9.61 -14.83
N ALA A 143 -3.12 -10.38 -15.76
CA ALA A 143 -4.23 -11.27 -15.47
C ALA A 143 -3.70 -12.63 -15.05
N TYR A 144 -4.23 -13.19 -13.96
CA TYR A 144 -3.86 -14.52 -13.48
C TYR A 144 -5.11 -15.36 -13.22
N SER A 145 -4.97 -16.68 -13.23
CA SER A 145 -6.06 -17.60 -12.88
C SER A 145 -5.85 -18.20 -11.51
N GLU A 146 -6.94 -18.29 -10.75
CA GLU A 146 -6.99 -19.01 -9.49
C GLU A 146 -8.10 -20.05 -9.53
N THR A 147 -7.79 -21.27 -9.10
CA THR A 147 -8.75 -22.39 -9.10
C THR A 147 -9.09 -22.79 -7.68
N PHE A 148 -10.38 -22.74 -7.35
CA PHE A 148 -10.92 -23.23 -6.09
C PHE A 148 -11.45 -24.65 -6.30
N PRO A 149 -10.85 -25.67 -5.66
CA PRO A 149 -11.18 -27.07 -5.92
C PRO A 149 -12.52 -27.52 -5.32
N ALA A 150 -13.03 -26.78 -4.33
CA ALA A 150 -14.29 -27.05 -3.64
C ALA A 150 -14.97 -25.74 -3.24
N ASP A 151 -16.27 -25.83 -2.99
CA ASP A 151 -17.01 -24.73 -2.37
C ASP A 151 -16.49 -24.50 -0.96
N THR A 152 -16.32 -23.24 -0.60
CA THR A 152 -15.99 -22.78 0.75
C THR A 152 -17.03 -21.73 1.17
N SER A 153 -16.92 -21.21 2.40
CA SER A 153 -17.73 -20.05 2.81
C SER A 153 -17.45 -18.80 1.98
N LEU A 154 -16.33 -18.76 1.23
CA LEU A 154 -15.82 -17.56 0.56
C LEU A 154 -15.87 -17.65 -0.97
N TYR A 155 -15.69 -18.87 -1.49
CA TYR A 155 -15.46 -19.15 -2.90
C TYR A 155 -16.34 -20.30 -3.35
N ARG A 156 -16.83 -20.19 -4.59
CA ARG A 156 -17.41 -21.33 -5.29
C ARG A 156 -16.31 -22.11 -6.01
N LYS A 157 -16.52 -23.41 -6.14
CA LYS A 157 -15.68 -24.27 -6.96
C LYS A 157 -15.64 -23.73 -8.39
N GLY A 158 -14.45 -23.50 -8.92
CA GLY A 158 -14.27 -22.97 -10.26
C GLY A 158 -12.89 -22.35 -10.49
N THR A 159 -12.65 -21.96 -11.73
CA THR A 159 -11.44 -21.21 -12.13
C THR A 159 -11.86 -19.79 -12.47
N TYR A 160 -11.21 -18.81 -11.84
CA TYR A 160 -11.50 -17.39 -12.01
C TYR A 160 -10.27 -16.70 -12.56
N THR A 161 -10.49 -15.71 -13.43
CA THR A 161 -9.44 -14.81 -13.90
C THR A 161 -9.53 -13.53 -13.09
N ASN A 162 -8.39 -13.11 -12.56
CA ASN A 162 -8.23 -11.98 -11.67
C ASN A 162 -7.12 -11.07 -12.19
N SER A 163 -6.98 -9.89 -11.61
CA SER A 163 -5.96 -8.92 -12.02
C SER A 163 -5.09 -8.50 -10.84
N VAL A 164 -3.80 -8.38 -11.10
CA VAL A 164 -2.83 -7.72 -10.23
C VAL A 164 -2.20 -6.56 -10.99
N ALA A 165 -2.05 -5.42 -10.33
CA ALA A 165 -1.47 -4.23 -10.93
C ALA A 165 -0.43 -3.59 -10.02
N GLU A 166 0.56 -2.98 -10.66
CA GLU A 166 1.59 -2.19 -10.03
C GLU A 166 1.74 -0.87 -10.76
N VAL A 167 2.05 0.19 -10.03
CA VAL A 167 2.13 1.55 -10.57
C VAL A 167 3.26 2.31 -9.90
N LYS A 168 3.98 3.12 -10.67
CA LYS A 168 4.81 4.22 -10.16
C LYS A 168 4.27 5.54 -10.65
N ILE A 169 4.21 6.51 -9.74
CA ILE A 169 3.73 7.87 -10.01
C ILE A 169 4.82 8.85 -9.57
N PRO A 170 5.32 9.74 -10.45
CA PRO A 170 6.29 10.76 -10.06
C PRO A 170 5.72 11.68 -8.96
N ILE A 171 6.53 12.01 -7.95
CA ILE A 171 6.10 12.94 -6.88
C ILE A 171 5.70 14.32 -7.43
N THR A 172 6.33 14.73 -8.53
CA THR A 172 5.99 15.98 -9.24
C THR A 172 4.55 16.00 -9.75
N ASP A 173 3.91 14.85 -9.93
CA ASP A 173 2.50 14.78 -10.35
C ASP A 173 1.54 15.22 -9.26
N PHE A 174 1.98 15.17 -7.99
CA PHE A 174 1.25 15.69 -6.84
C PHE A 174 1.48 17.20 -6.60
N ASN A 175 2.16 17.91 -7.51
CA ASN A 175 2.55 19.32 -7.32
C ASN A 175 3.40 19.53 -6.04
N LEU A 176 4.23 18.54 -5.71
CA LEU A 176 5.15 18.58 -4.58
C LEU A 176 6.59 18.48 -5.08
N SER A 177 7.51 19.14 -4.37
CA SER A 177 8.95 18.97 -4.58
C SER A 177 9.52 17.78 -3.78
N THR A 178 8.85 17.40 -2.69
CA THR A 178 9.18 16.23 -1.87
C THR A 178 7.95 15.81 -1.05
N ILE A 179 7.88 14.53 -0.72
CA ILE A 179 6.90 13.96 0.23
C ILE A 179 7.51 13.73 1.62
N SER A 180 8.81 13.98 1.80
CA SER A 180 9.54 13.74 3.04
C SER A 180 8.92 14.47 4.24
N GLY A 181 8.75 13.74 5.34
CA GLY A 181 8.16 14.26 6.58
C GLY A 181 6.64 14.47 6.53
N GLN A 182 5.95 14.05 5.48
CA GLN A 182 4.49 14.12 5.37
C GLN A 182 3.87 12.73 5.54
N SER A 183 2.77 12.63 6.28
CA SER A 183 1.93 11.43 6.25
C SER A 183 1.25 11.32 4.89
N ILE A 184 1.31 10.13 4.30
CA ILE A 184 0.67 9.79 3.03
C ILE A 184 -0.36 8.71 3.31
N THR A 185 -1.62 8.97 2.97
CA THR A 185 -2.68 7.97 3.10
C THR A 185 -3.24 7.58 1.75
N LEU A 186 -3.65 6.33 1.61
CA LEU A 186 -4.36 5.79 0.46
C LEU A 186 -5.68 5.18 0.94
N ALA A 187 -6.77 5.51 0.24
CA ALA A 187 -8.06 4.87 0.40
C ALA A 187 -8.69 4.60 -0.97
N ASN A 188 -9.60 3.63 -1.04
CA ASN A 188 -10.47 3.46 -2.19
C ASN A 188 -11.83 2.92 -1.71
N SER A 189 -12.86 3.77 -1.77
CA SER A 189 -14.20 3.42 -1.26
C SER A 189 -14.88 2.30 -2.04
N ASN A 190 -14.44 2.02 -3.26
CA ASN A 190 -14.94 0.88 -4.04
C ASN A 190 -14.36 -0.44 -3.53
N LEU A 191 -13.21 -0.41 -2.86
CA LEU A 191 -12.52 -1.60 -2.34
C LEU A 191 -12.80 -1.84 -0.85
N GLY A 192 -13.42 -0.88 -0.17
CA GLY A 192 -13.74 -0.92 1.25
C GLY A 192 -13.40 0.37 1.98
N TYR A 193 -13.50 0.32 3.31
CA TYR A 193 -13.26 1.48 4.19
C TYR A 193 -11.86 1.51 4.80
N GLN A 194 -11.00 0.59 4.41
CA GLN A 194 -9.63 0.50 4.90
C GLN A 194 -8.77 1.60 4.27
N HIS A 195 -7.68 1.94 4.96
CA HIS A 195 -6.70 2.89 4.49
C HIS A 195 -5.29 2.35 4.73
N ILE A 196 -4.37 2.73 3.85
CA ILE A 196 -2.93 2.54 4.06
C ILE A 196 -2.37 3.89 4.50
N THR A 197 -1.44 3.89 5.45
CA THR A 197 -0.71 5.09 5.85
C THR A 197 0.77 4.78 5.87
N ILE A 198 1.57 5.61 5.22
CA ILE A 198 3.03 5.59 5.30
C ILE A 198 3.52 6.98 5.70
N GLU A 199 4.65 7.02 6.39
CA GLU A 199 5.38 8.27 6.59
C GLU A 199 6.20 8.53 5.33
N GLY A 200 6.18 9.75 4.80
CA GLY A 200 6.83 10.13 3.55
C GLY A 200 8.36 10.10 3.58
N THR A 201 8.97 9.58 4.64
CA THR A 201 10.37 9.13 4.59
C THR A 201 10.50 7.95 3.63
N SER A 202 11.61 7.87 2.87
CA SER A 202 11.87 6.74 1.97
C SER A 202 11.64 5.41 2.68
N THR A 203 10.79 4.56 2.11
CA THR A 203 10.41 3.28 2.74
C THR A 203 11.55 2.27 2.78
N GLY A 204 12.69 2.54 2.13
CA GLY A 204 13.96 1.80 2.25
C GLY A 204 13.86 0.28 2.01
N PRO A 205 14.98 -0.47 2.09
CA PRO A 205 14.93 -1.92 2.29
C PRO A 205 14.52 -2.30 3.73
N TYR A 206 14.54 -1.35 4.67
CA TYR A 206 14.12 -1.52 6.06
C TYR A 206 12.77 -0.84 6.26
N ILE A 207 11.72 -1.59 6.01
CA ILE A 207 10.34 -1.14 6.11
C ILE A 207 10.03 -0.74 7.57
N ILE A 208 9.87 0.56 7.83
CA ILE A 208 9.25 1.05 9.07
C ILE A 208 7.75 1.17 8.82
N VAL A 209 6.98 0.17 9.28
CA VAL A 209 5.52 0.18 9.14
C VAL A 209 4.91 1.05 10.23
N GLY A 210 4.34 2.20 9.85
CA GLY A 210 3.38 2.92 10.67
C GLY A 210 2.02 2.23 10.61
N ILE A 211 1.82 1.17 11.39
CA ILE A 211 0.48 0.54 11.53
C ILE A 211 -0.41 1.53 12.29
N GLY A 212 -1.10 2.40 11.56
CA GLY A 212 -2.07 3.36 12.09
C GLY A 212 -3.40 2.73 12.51
N PHE A 213 -3.41 1.55 13.16
CA PHE A 213 -4.65 0.94 13.67
C PHE A 213 -5.18 1.62 14.94
N LEU A 214 -4.55 2.70 15.42
CA LEU A 214 -4.79 3.24 16.77
C LEU A 214 -5.64 4.52 16.84
N LEU A 215 -5.84 5.31 15.77
CA LEU A 215 -6.53 6.61 15.93
C LEU A 215 -8.06 6.55 15.73
N ALA A 216 -8.58 5.59 14.97
CA ALA A 216 -10.03 5.46 14.76
C ALA A 216 -10.76 4.87 16.00
N LEU A 217 -10.11 3.97 16.75
CA LEU A 217 -10.71 3.36 17.95
C LEU A 217 -10.74 4.34 19.13
N PHE A 218 -9.69 5.13 19.37
CA PHE A 218 -9.72 6.14 20.45
C PHE A 218 -10.74 7.25 20.18
N GLY A 219 -10.96 7.64 18.92
CA GLY A 219 -12.03 8.60 18.57
C GLY A 219 -13.43 8.04 18.86
N PHE A 220 -13.71 6.80 18.45
CA PHE A 220 -15.02 6.19 18.65
C PHE A 220 -15.30 5.83 20.13
N PHE A 221 -14.31 5.30 20.85
CA PHE A 221 -14.44 5.00 22.29
C PHE A 221 -14.45 6.27 23.16
N GLY A 222 -13.67 7.30 22.81
CA GLY A 222 -13.67 8.58 23.54
C GLY A 222 -15.02 9.32 23.45
N ILE A 223 -15.68 9.27 22.30
CA ILE A 223 -17.01 9.89 22.09
C ILE A 223 -18.10 9.11 22.83
N THR A 224 -18.06 7.77 22.80
CA THR A 224 -19.08 6.94 23.49
C THR A 224 -18.93 6.96 25.01
N TYR A 225 -17.70 7.01 25.55
CA TYR A 225 -17.45 7.11 26.99
C TYR A 225 -17.92 8.46 27.57
N LYS A 226 -17.72 9.56 26.83
CA LYS A 226 -18.16 10.89 27.25
C LYS A 226 -19.68 11.04 27.23
N LYS A 227 -20.37 10.32 26.34
CA LYS A 227 -21.84 10.30 26.28
C LYS A 227 -22.45 9.54 27.46
N LYS A 228 -21.85 8.43 27.89
CA LYS A 228 -22.33 7.64 29.04
C LYS A 228 -22.22 8.39 30.37
N ASN A 229 -21.14 9.14 30.60
CA ASN A 229 -20.92 9.87 31.85
C ASN A 229 -21.72 11.19 31.97
N ASN A 230 -22.31 11.69 30.88
CA ASN A 230 -23.17 12.88 30.91
C ASN A 230 -24.65 12.55 31.20
N HIS A 231 -25.07 11.28 31.07
CA HIS A 231 -26.42 10.84 31.43
C HIS A 231 -26.55 10.47 32.91
N GLU A 232 -25.46 10.28 33.65
CA GLU A 232 -25.50 10.03 35.11
C GLU A 232 -25.51 11.31 35.96
N LYS A 233 -25.39 12.51 35.36
CA LYS A 233 -25.39 13.80 36.09
C LYS A 233 -26.69 14.60 36.00
N ILE A 234 -27.78 14.02 35.49
CA ILE A 234 -29.10 14.67 35.38
C ILE A 234 -30.21 13.81 36.01
N GLY A 235 -29.95 13.28 37.21
CA GLY A 235 -30.96 12.72 38.09
C GLY A 235 -30.70 13.16 39.53
N PHE A 236 -31.75 13.66 40.19
CA PHE A 236 -31.84 14.28 41.51
C PHE A 236 -31.57 15.80 41.56
N HIS A 237 -32.64 16.58 41.37
CA HIS A 237 -33.28 17.41 42.41
C HIS A 237 -34.80 17.41 42.16
#